data_AF-A0A3C0BJJ1-F1
#
_entry.id   AF-A0A3C0BJJ1-F1
#
_cell.length_a   1.000
_cell.length_b   1.000
_cell.length_c   1.000
_cell.angle_alpha   90.00
_cell.angle_beta   90.00
_cell.angle_gamma   90.00
#
_symmetry.space_group_name_H-M   'P 1'
#
loop_
_entity.id
_entity.type
_entity.pdbx_description
1 polymer ?
#
loop_
_entity_poly.entity_id
_entity_poly.type
_entity_poly.pdbx_seq_one_letter_code
_entity_poly.pdbx_strand_id
1 'polypeptide(L)'
;MFDKDAFFENIKELFTGDKKITAYVSCALIIMTCTALTVFIVQKTKKPAAVQSGERELVADQKLIVPDGPEVQKGYITARRTKDKWDDADAERWLTLPSKKELDDLGRANDQLVLDITGAAP
;
A
#
# COMPACT_ATOMS: atom_id res chain seq x y z
N MET A 1 -9.46 -28.81 21.82
CA MET A 1 -10.22 -28.12 22.89
C MET A 1 -9.17 -27.59 23.86
N PHE A 2 -8.94 -26.28 23.92
CA PHE A 2 -7.97 -25.70 24.85
C PHE A 2 -8.54 -25.82 26.26
N ASP A 3 -7.87 -26.58 27.11
CA ASP A 3 -8.28 -26.78 28.49
C ASP A 3 -7.89 -25.55 29.32
N LYS A 4 -8.88 -24.66 29.51
CA LYS A 4 -8.68 -23.37 30.17
C LYS A 4 -8.36 -23.55 31.65
N ASP A 5 -8.92 -24.57 32.28
CA ASP A 5 -8.79 -24.78 33.71
C ASP A 5 -7.36 -25.22 34.05
N ALA A 6 -6.81 -26.13 33.27
CA ALA A 6 -5.40 -26.51 33.37
C ALA A 6 -4.45 -25.32 33.16
N PHE A 7 -4.77 -24.40 32.25
CA PHE A 7 -3.96 -23.19 32.03
C PHE A 7 -3.97 -22.25 33.25
N PHE A 8 -5.14 -22.03 33.86
CA PHE A 8 -5.26 -21.19 35.05
C PHE A 8 -4.61 -21.79 36.29
N GLU A 9 -4.66 -23.11 36.46
CA GLU A 9 -3.95 -23.78 37.55
C GLU A 9 -2.43 -23.63 37.42
N ASN A 10 -1.89 -23.83 36.21
CA ASN A 10 -0.46 -23.62 35.93
C ASN A 10 -0.01 -22.17 36.19
N ILE A 11 -0.84 -21.17 35.83
CA ILE A 11 -0.55 -19.76 36.15
C ILE A 11 -0.53 -19.55 37.66
N LYS A 12 -1.53 -20.07 38.37
CA LYS A 12 -1.63 -19.90 39.83
C LYS A 12 -0.42 -20.51 40.53
N GLU A 13 0.00 -21.70 40.10
CA GLU A 13 1.21 -22.38 40.59
C GLU A 13 2.47 -21.56 40.29
N LEU A 14 2.58 -20.95 39.11
CA LEU A 14 3.70 -20.06 38.76
C LEU A 14 3.82 -18.82 39.66
N PHE A 15 2.68 -18.29 40.17
CA PHE A 15 2.67 -17.12 41.07
C PHE A 15 2.81 -17.49 42.55
N THR A 16 2.46 -18.73 42.93
CA THR A 16 2.65 -19.24 44.30
C THR A 16 3.96 -20.00 44.51
N GLY A 17 4.62 -20.38 43.41
CA GLY A 17 5.89 -21.10 43.40
C GLY A 17 7.12 -20.25 43.70
N ASP A 18 8.28 -20.75 43.29
CA ASP A 18 9.58 -20.21 43.64
C ASP A 18 9.78 -18.80 43.06
N LYS A 19 9.93 -17.80 43.94
CA LYS A 19 9.93 -16.36 43.59
C LYS A 19 10.95 -15.99 42.51
N LYS A 20 12.03 -16.78 42.39
CA LYS A 20 13.07 -16.62 41.37
C LYS A 20 12.58 -16.98 39.97
N ILE A 21 11.78 -18.05 39.85
CA ILE A 21 11.21 -18.50 38.56
C ILE A 21 10.14 -17.50 38.13
N THR A 22 9.26 -17.08 39.04
CA THR A 22 8.24 -16.07 38.77
C THR A 22 8.86 -14.74 38.33
N ALA A 23 9.95 -14.31 38.97
CA ALA A 23 10.69 -13.11 38.58
C ALA A 23 11.38 -13.24 37.22
N TYR A 24 11.91 -14.42 36.90
CA TYR A 24 12.52 -14.67 35.59
C TYR A 24 11.47 -14.65 34.46
N VAL A 25 10.35 -15.32 34.68
CA VAL A 25 9.25 -15.38 33.69
C VAL A 25 8.60 -14.02 33.49
N SER A 26 8.39 -13.25 34.56
CA SER A 26 7.87 -11.88 34.44
C SER A 26 8.85 -10.96 33.71
N CYS A 27 10.15 -11.06 33.99
CA CYS A 27 11.19 -10.31 33.28
C CYS A 27 11.22 -10.67 31.79
N ALA A 28 11.13 -11.95 31.44
CA ALA A 28 11.07 -12.41 30.05
C ALA A 28 9.83 -11.86 29.31
N LEU A 29 8.66 -11.86 29.96
CA LEU A 29 7.43 -11.29 29.39
C LEU A 29 7.53 -9.78 29.15
N ILE A 30 8.14 -9.04 30.09
CA ILE A 30 8.38 -7.59 29.94
C ILE A 30 9.32 -7.32 28.77
N ILE A 31 10.42 -8.07 28.64
CA ILE A 31 11.36 -7.91 27.52
C ILE A 31 10.67 -8.23 26.18
N MET A 32 9.86 -9.29 26.12
CA MET A 32 9.11 -9.65 24.92
C MET A 32 8.11 -8.54 24.53
N THR A 33 7.43 -7.94 25.49
CA THR A 33 6.49 -6.82 25.20
C THR A 33 7.23 -5.54 24.81
N CYS A 34 8.35 -5.20 25.46
CA CYS A 34 9.19 -4.05 25.08
C CYS A 34 9.76 -4.21 23.66
N THR A 35 10.22 -5.40 23.28
CA THR A 35 10.74 -5.67 21.92
C THR A 35 9.64 -5.61 20.87
N ALA A 36 8.44 -6.14 21.16
CA ALA A 36 7.29 -6.01 20.26
C ALA A 36 6.87 -4.54 20.05
N LEU A 37 6.80 -3.75 21.12
CA LEU A 37 6.46 -2.32 21.05
C LEU A 37 7.51 -1.51 20.28
N THR A 38 8.80 -1.75 20.53
CA THR A 38 9.88 -1.07 19.79
C THR A 38 9.85 -1.41 18.31
N VAL A 39 9.64 -2.68 17.94
CA VAL A 39 9.48 -3.09 16.53
C VAL A 39 8.25 -2.43 15.91
N PHE A 40 7.12 -2.38 16.62
CA PHE A 40 5.89 -1.74 16.13
C PHE A 40 6.08 -0.24 15.87
N ILE A 41 6.73 0.47 16.80
CA ILE A 41 7.03 1.90 16.65
C ILE A 41 8.00 2.12 15.48
N VAL A 42 9.05 1.31 15.36
CA VAL A 42 10.02 1.38 14.26
C VAL A 42 9.36 1.09 12.91
N GLN A 43 8.43 0.14 12.82
CA GLN A 43 7.69 -0.14 11.58
C GLN A 43 6.75 1.00 11.19
N LYS A 44 6.12 1.67 12.17
CA LYS A 44 5.24 2.83 11.92
C LYS A 44 6.01 4.10 11.57
N THR A 45 7.23 4.27 12.08
CA THR A 45 8.07 5.46 11.87
C THR A 45 9.04 5.33 10.69
N LYS A 46 9.43 4.11 10.33
CA LYS A 46 10.08 3.87 9.04
C LYS A 46 9.02 3.97 7.95
N LYS A 47 8.97 5.13 7.27
CA LYS A 47 8.59 5.13 5.85
C LYS A 47 9.36 3.98 5.19
N PRO A 48 8.73 3.11 4.39
CA PRO A 48 9.44 2.02 3.75
C PRO A 48 10.66 2.64 3.08
N ALA A 49 11.84 2.34 3.63
CA ALA A 49 13.07 2.67 2.95
C ALA A 49 12.93 1.92 1.65
N ALA A 50 12.75 2.67 0.56
CA ALA A 50 12.81 2.12 -0.77
C ALA A 50 14.01 1.20 -0.77
N VAL A 51 13.77 -0.09 -1.01
CA VAL A 51 14.84 -1.05 -1.26
C VAL A 51 15.77 -0.31 -2.20
N GLN A 52 16.98 0.03 -1.73
CA GLN A 52 18.04 0.50 -2.61
C GLN A 52 18.33 -0.72 -3.46
N SER A 53 17.53 -0.88 -4.51
CA SER A 53 17.83 -1.74 -5.63
C SER A 53 19.21 -1.28 -6.02
N GLY A 54 20.22 -2.12 -5.72
CA GLY A 54 21.61 -1.81 -6.01
C GLY A 54 21.62 -1.33 -7.44
N GLU A 55 21.87 -0.03 -7.59
CA GLU A 55 21.85 0.63 -8.88
C GLU A 55 22.96 -0.05 -9.67
N ARG A 56 22.57 -1.00 -10.52
CA ARG A 56 23.46 -1.47 -11.57
C ARG A 56 23.77 -0.21 -12.34
N GLU A 57 24.98 0.28 -12.16
CA GLU A 57 25.54 1.37 -12.93
C GLU A 57 25.41 0.94 -14.39
N LEU A 58 24.39 1.47 -15.07
CA LEU A 58 24.15 1.22 -16.47
C LEU A 58 25.28 1.94 -17.19
N VAL A 59 26.37 1.22 -17.44
CA VAL A 59 27.39 1.64 -18.39
C VAL A 59 26.72 1.64 -19.76
N ALA A 60 26.19 2.79 -20.14
CA ALA A 60 25.54 2.99 -21.42
C ALA A 60 26.63 3.24 -22.47
N ASP A 61 26.97 2.20 -23.21
CA ASP A 61 27.96 2.25 -24.30
C ASP A 61 27.50 3.13 -25.48
N GLN A 62 26.28 3.66 -25.43
CA GLN A 62 25.67 4.50 -26.46
C GLN A 62 25.10 5.78 -25.86
N LYS A 63 25.37 6.90 -26.53
CA LYS A 63 24.82 8.21 -26.20
C LYS A 63 23.29 8.15 -26.27
N LEU A 64 22.63 8.30 -25.13
CA LEU A 64 21.17 8.36 -25.02
C LEU A 64 20.64 9.48 -25.93
N ILE A 65 20.01 9.11 -27.05
CA ILE A 65 19.27 10.04 -27.89
C ILE A 65 17.88 10.13 -27.26
N VAL A 66 17.67 11.13 -26.41
CA VAL A 66 16.33 11.47 -25.93
C VAL A 66 15.61 12.11 -27.11
N PRO A 67 14.49 11.53 -27.60
CA PRO A 67 13.69 12.19 -28.61
C PRO A 67 13.19 13.52 -28.03
N ASP A 68 13.26 14.59 -28.80
CA ASP A 68 12.73 15.89 -28.41
C ASP A 68 11.22 15.74 -28.19
N GLY A 69 10.82 15.60 -26.92
CA GLY A 69 9.44 15.65 -26.51
C GLY A 69 8.87 17.04 -26.76
N PRO A 70 7.55 17.19 -26.95
CA PRO A 70 6.93 18.50 -27.07
C PRO A 70 7.34 19.36 -25.86
N GLU A 71 7.81 20.58 -26.12
CA GLU A 71 8.28 21.49 -25.10
C GLU A 71 7.19 21.67 -24.04
N VAL A 72 7.46 21.21 -22.81
CA VAL A 72 6.50 21.28 -21.71
C VAL A 72 6.16 22.76 -21.51
N GLN A 73 4.91 23.14 -21.79
CA GLN A 73 4.47 24.52 -21.68
C GLN A 73 4.84 25.07 -20.30
N LYS A 74 5.63 26.15 -20.27
CA LYS A 74 6.01 26.85 -19.05
C LYS A 74 4.73 27.20 -18.27
N GLY A 75 4.54 26.55 -17.13
CA GLY A 75 3.35 26.76 -16.30
C GLY A 75 2.46 25.53 -16.09
N TYR A 76 2.61 24.47 -16.90
CA TYR A 76 1.77 23.26 -16.75
C TYR A 76 1.93 22.62 -15.36
N ILE A 77 3.17 22.58 -14.85
CA ILE A 77 3.47 22.02 -13.53
C ILE A 77 2.98 22.94 -12.40
N THR A 78 3.07 24.26 -12.55
CA THR A 78 2.64 25.23 -11.53
C THR A 78 1.13 25.45 -11.48
N ALA A 79 0.42 25.27 -12.60
CA ALA A 79 -1.04 25.35 -12.64
C ALA A 79 -1.74 24.13 -12.02
N ARG A 80 -1.05 22.99 -11.95
CA ARG A 80 -1.60 21.77 -11.36
C ARG A 80 -1.53 21.88 -9.83
N ARG A 81 -2.68 22.04 -9.18
CA ARG A 81 -2.78 21.72 -7.75
C ARG A 81 -2.69 20.20 -7.61
N THR A 82 -1.51 19.70 -7.25
CA THR A 82 -1.36 18.31 -6.82
C THR A 82 -2.08 18.18 -5.48
N LYS A 83 -3.32 17.68 -5.50
CA LYS A 83 -3.96 17.24 -4.25
C LYS A 83 -3.18 16.01 -3.78
N ASP A 84 -2.67 16.04 -2.56
CA ASP A 84 -1.95 14.91 -1.95
C ASP A 84 -2.82 13.65 -1.82
N LYS A 85 -4.15 13.82 -1.83
CA LYS A 85 -5.14 12.74 -1.76
C LYS A 85 -6.35 13.07 -2.62
N TRP A 86 -6.94 12.05 -3.21
CA TRP A 86 -8.24 12.15 -3.87
C TRP A 86 -9.29 12.48 -2.80
N ASP A 87 -10.27 13.30 -3.16
CA ASP A 87 -11.45 13.42 -2.31
C ASP A 87 -12.31 12.16 -2.42
N ASP A 88 -13.11 11.88 -1.39
CA ASP A 88 -13.87 10.63 -1.32
C ASP A 88 -14.87 10.50 -2.47
N ALA A 89 -15.38 11.62 -2.98
CA ALA A 89 -16.30 11.66 -4.12
C ALA A 89 -15.61 11.32 -5.45
N ASP A 90 -14.41 11.85 -5.70
CA ASP A 90 -13.60 11.50 -6.87
C ASP A 90 -13.12 10.05 -6.75
N ALA A 91 -12.73 9.61 -5.55
CA ALA A 91 -12.34 8.22 -5.31
C ALA A 91 -13.52 7.27 -5.61
N GLU A 92 -14.72 7.56 -5.12
CA GLU A 92 -15.91 6.76 -5.39
C GLU A 92 -16.24 6.74 -6.88
N ARG A 93 -16.17 7.89 -7.56
CA ARG A 93 -16.49 7.99 -8.99
C ARG A 93 -15.51 7.27 -9.91
N TRP A 94 -14.22 7.28 -9.57
CA TRP A 94 -13.16 6.84 -10.49
C TRP A 94 -12.47 5.53 -10.07
N LEU A 95 -12.59 5.13 -8.81
CA LEU A 95 -11.92 3.93 -8.27
C LEU A 95 -12.91 2.82 -7.86
N THR A 96 -14.21 2.99 -8.10
CA THR A 96 -15.20 1.91 -7.95
C THR A 96 -15.54 1.28 -9.29
N LEU A 97 -16.09 0.05 -9.23
CA LEU A 97 -16.54 -0.63 -10.43
C LEU A 97 -17.72 0.13 -11.05
N PRO A 98 -17.68 0.40 -12.37
CA PRO A 98 -18.76 1.09 -13.05
C PRO A 98 -20.06 0.28 -12.96
N SER A 99 -21.18 1.01 -12.90
CA SER A 99 -22.49 0.39 -12.86
C SER A 99 -22.82 -0.30 -14.19
N LYS A 100 -23.71 -1.31 -14.16
CA LYS A 100 -24.15 -2.02 -15.36
C LYS A 100 -24.73 -1.07 -16.43
N LYS A 101 -25.42 -0.01 -15.98
CA LYS A 101 -25.98 1.01 -16.87
C LYS A 101 -24.89 1.80 -17.60
N GLU A 102 -23.84 2.21 -16.90
CA GLU A 102 -22.72 2.94 -17.51
C GLU A 102 -21.94 2.06 -18.51
N LEU A 103 -21.84 0.76 -18.25
CA LEU A 103 -21.25 -0.19 -19.19
C LEU A 103 -22.12 -0.36 -20.45
N ASP A 104 -23.44 -0.47 -20.30
CA ASP A 104 -24.37 -0.58 -21.44
C ASP A 104 -24.38 0.72 -22.27
N ASP A 105 -24.34 1.89 -21.62
CA ASP A 105 -24.26 3.20 -22.27
C ASP A 105 -22.92 3.37 -23.01
N LEU A 106 -21.81 2.93 -22.41
CA LEU A 106 -20.49 2.92 -23.06
C LEU A 106 -20.47 1.98 -24.27
N GLY A 107 -21.06 0.79 -24.15
CA GLY A 107 -21.19 -0.17 -25.24
C GLY A 107 -21.95 0.44 -26.41
N ARG A 108 -23.11 1.05 -26.15
CA ARG A 108 -23.91 1.72 -27.19
C ARG A 108 -23.15 2.88 -27.85
N ALA A 109 -22.45 3.70 -27.07
CA ALA A 109 -21.64 4.80 -27.61
C ALA A 109 -20.48 4.29 -28.48
N ASN A 110 -19.87 3.17 -28.08
CA ASN A 110 -18.78 2.56 -28.84
C ASN A 110 -19.30 1.93 -30.15
N ASP A 111 -20.45 1.26 -30.13
CA ASP A 111 -21.09 0.72 -31.33
C ASP A 111 -21.44 1.84 -32.33
N GLN A 112 -21.93 2.97 -31.83
CA GLN A 112 -22.21 4.16 -32.63
C GLN A 112 -20.92 4.72 -33.26
N LEU A 113 -19.84 4.83 -32.49
CA LEU A 113 -18.56 5.31 -32.99
C LEU A 113 -17.94 4.36 -34.03
N VAL A 114 -18.08 3.05 -33.84
CA VAL A 114 -17.66 2.05 -34.84
C VAL A 114 -18.48 2.19 -36.12
N LEU A 115 -19.79 2.37 -36.02
CA LEU A 115 -20.66 2.63 -37.18
C LEU A 115 -20.27 3.92 -37.91
N ASP A 116 -19.93 4.98 -37.18
CA ASP A 116 -19.49 6.23 -37.79
C ASP A 116 -18.13 6.05 -38.51
N ILE A 117 -17.17 5.35 -37.91
CA ILE A 117 -15.86 5.10 -38.52
C ILE A 117 -15.98 4.16 -39.73
N THR A 118 -16.77 3.09 -39.62
CA THR A 118 -16.91 2.07 -40.68
C THR A 118 -17.90 2.47 -41.77
N GLY A 119 -18.91 3.28 -41.44
CA GLY A 119 -19.86 3.86 -42.40
C GLY A 119 -19.33 5.11 -43.11
N ALA A 120 -18.34 5.81 -42.53
CA ALA A 120 -17.59 6.87 -43.21
C ALA A 120 -16.40 6.33 -44.03
N ALA A 121 -16.08 5.04 -43.92
CA ALA A 121 -15.16 4.36 -44.83
C ALA A 121 -15.94 3.90 -46.09
N PRO A 122 -15.49 4.28 -47.30
CA PRO A 122 -16.18 3.94 -48.56
C PRO A 122 -16.13 2.45 -48.92
#